data_AF-A0A6A4U338-F1
#
_entry.id   AF-A0A6A4U338-F1
#
_cell.length_a   1.000
_cell.length_b   1.000
_cell.length_c   1.000
_cell.angle_alpha   90.00
_cell.angle_beta   90.00
_cell.angle_gamma   90.00
#
_symmetry.space_group_name_H-M   'P 1'
#
loop_
_entity.id
_entity.type
_entity.pdbx_description
1 polymer ?
#
loop_
_entity_poly.entity_id
_entity_poly.type
_entity_poly.pdbx_seq_one_letter_code
_entity_poly.pdbx_strand_id
1 'polypeptide(L)' 'MTKFSAFLKDEAGAVTVDWVVLTAAIVGLGLLVFNFVRPAVSNLAEGIGAELGAAQTCMAANGATASCN' A
#
# COMPACT_ATOMS: atom_id res chain seq x y z
N MET A 1 31.64 -32.37 -5.58
CA MET A 1 30.19 -32.33 -5.35
C MET A 1 29.80 -30.91 -4.97
N THR A 2 28.99 -30.26 -5.79
CA THR A 2 28.55 -28.87 -5.63
C THR A 2 27.67 -28.74 -4.40
N LYS A 3 27.97 -27.80 -3.49
CA LYS A 3 27.28 -27.64 -2.19
C LYS A 3 25.75 -27.52 -2.29
N PHE A 4 25.23 -27.06 -3.44
CA PHE A 4 23.81 -27.04 -3.77
C PHE A 4 23.13 -28.42 -3.73
N SER A 5 23.83 -29.46 -4.17
CA SER A 5 23.32 -30.83 -4.24
C SER A 5 23.23 -31.49 -2.86
N ALA A 6 23.96 -30.97 -1.86
CA ALA A 6 23.88 -31.42 -0.48
C ALA A 6 22.67 -30.82 0.26
N PHE A 7 22.32 -29.56 -0.02
CA PHE A 7 21.10 -28.92 0.48
C PHE A 7 19.81 -29.59 -0.01
N LEU A 8 19.79 -29.99 -1.29
CA LEU A 8 18.68 -30.73 -1.88
C LEU A 8 18.53 -32.18 -1.35
N LYS A 9 19.57 -32.70 -0.68
CA LYS A 9 19.58 -34.04 -0.08
C LYS A 9 19.32 -34.05 1.43
N ASP A 10 19.16 -32.88 2.04
CA ASP A 10 18.93 -32.73 3.48
C ASP A 10 17.49 -32.26 3.72
N GLU A 11 16.58 -33.20 3.97
CA GLU A 11 15.14 -32.94 4.05
C GLU A 11 14.75 -32.04 5.23
N ALA A 12 15.56 -32.00 6.29
CA ALA A 12 15.34 -31.10 7.42
C ALA A 12 15.66 -29.63 7.07
N GLY A 13 16.63 -29.39 6.19
CA GLY A 13 17.02 -28.05 5.73
C GLY A 13 15.99 -27.43 4.78
N ALA A 14 15.45 -28.23 3.87
CA ALA A 14 14.49 -27.77 2.85
C ALA A 14 13.19 -27.17 3.45
N VAL A 15 12.69 -27.75 4.54
CA VAL A 15 11.47 -27.27 5.24
C VAL A 15 11.72 -25.91 5.91
N THR A 16 12.94 -25.64 6.37
CA THR A 16 13.28 -24.33 6.95
C THR A 16 13.51 -23.24 5.91
N VAL A 17 13.71 -23.61 4.64
CA VAL A 17 13.87 -22.64 3.56
C VAL A 17 12.50 -22.26 2.99
N ASP A 18 11.53 -23.17 2.98
CA ASP A 18 10.17 -22.90 2.48
C ASP A 18 9.43 -21.82 3.30
N TRP A 19 9.55 -21.81 4.63
CA TRP A 19 8.88 -20.78 5.45
C TRP A 19 9.42 -19.37 5.18
N VAL A 20 10.71 -19.24 4.85
CA VAL A 20 11.30 -17.94 4.50
C VAL A 20 10.89 -17.53 3.09
N VAL A 21 10.88 -18.46 2.14
CA VAL A 21 10.55 -18.17 0.74
C VAL A 21 9.07 -17.76 0.61
N LEU A 22 8.16 -18.45 1.32
CA LEU A 22 6.75 -18.11 1.31
C LEU A 22 6.48 -16.73 1.92
N THR A 23 7.13 -16.39 3.04
CA THR A 23 6.98 -15.06 3.66
C THR A 23 7.60 -13.95 2.80
N ALA A 24 8.78 -14.20 2.21
CA ALA A 24 9.41 -13.27 1.28
C ALA A 24 8.53 -13.01 0.04
N ALA A 25 7.83 -14.02 -0.46
CA ALA A 25 6.87 -13.86 -1.56
C ALA A 25 5.70 -12.95 -1.16
N ILE A 26 5.12 -13.13 0.03
CA ILE A 26 4.02 -12.29 0.53
C ILE A 26 4.49 -10.84 0.73
N VAL A 27 5.68 -10.63 1.32
CA VAL A 27 6.27 -9.30 1.49
C VAL A 27 6.51 -8.64 0.11
N GLY A 28 7.03 -9.39 -0.86
CA GLY A 28 7.20 -8.92 -2.24
C GLY A 28 5.89 -8.50 -2.90
N LEU A 29 4.83 -9.29 -2.73
CA LEU A 29 3.48 -8.94 -3.21
C LEU A 29 2.93 -7.69 -2.49
N GLY A 30 3.15 -7.55 -1.18
CA GLY A 30 2.76 -6.35 -0.43
C GLY A 30 3.43 -5.08 -0.96
N LEU A 31 4.74 -5.16 -1.26
CA LEU A 31 5.49 -4.06 -1.87
C LEU A 31 4.97 -3.69 -3.26
N LEU A 32 4.52 -4.66 -4.07
CA LEU A 32 3.90 -4.38 -5.37
C LEU A 32 2.55 -3.66 -5.24
N VAL A 33 1.73 -4.04 -4.26
CA VAL A 33 0.40 -3.43 -4.02
C VAL A 33 0.51 -1.95 -3.61
N PHE A 34 1.59 -1.55 -2.93
CA PHE A 34 1.81 -0.16 -2.51
C PHE A 34 1.78 0.85 -3.67
N ASN A 35 2.15 0.44 -4.89
CA ASN A 35 2.10 1.30 -6.08
C ASN A 35 0.67 1.72 -6.44
N PHE A 36 -0.33 0.93 -6.08
CA PHE A 36 -1.74 1.22 -6.34
C PHE A 36 -2.42 1.93 -5.17
N VAL A 37 -2.03 1.59 -3.93
CA VAL A 37 -2.65 2.16 -2.71
C VAL A 37 -2.27 3.63 -2.50
N ARG A 38 -0.99 3.98 -2.68
CA ARG A 38 -0.50 5.36 -2.46
C ARG A 38 -1.24 6.41 -3.29
N PRO A 39 -1.39 6.29 -4.62
CA PRO A 39 -2.12 7.27 -5.40
C PRO A 39 -3.60 7.32 -5.03
N ALA A 40 -4.25 6.17 -4.75
CA ALA A 40 -5.64 6.15 -4.33
C ALA A 40 -5.88 6.92 -3.02
N VAL A 41 -5.00 6.74 -2.03
CA VAL A 41 -5.06 7.47 -0.75
C VAL A 41 -4.76 8.95 -0.95
N SER A 42 -3.78 9.31 -1.78
CA SER A 42 -3.48 10.72 -2.10
C SER A 42 -4.68 11.42 -2.73
N ASN A 43 -5.28 10.80 -3.74
CA ASN A 43 -6.44 11.34 -4.43
C ASN A 43 -7.64 11.53 -3.48
N LEU A 44 -7.87 10.58 -2.58
CA LEU A 44 -8.91 10.71 -1.56
C LEU A 44 -8.61 11.85 -0.59
N ALA A 45 -7.37 11.98 -0.12
CA ALA A 45 -6.96 13.06 0.78
C ALA A 45 -7.08 14.44 0.10
N GLU A 46 -6.71 14.55 -1.17
CA GLU A 46 -6.91 15.75 -1.98
C GLU A 46 -8.39 16.10 -2.14
N GLY A 47 -9.24 15.11 -2.40
CA GLY A 47 -10.70 15.29 -2.47
C GLY A 47 -11.28 15.85 -1.17
N ILE A 48 -10.90 15.25 -0.02
CA ILE A 48 -11.31 15.75 1.31
C ILE A 48 -10.81 17.17 1.53
N GLY A 49 -9.56 17.47 1.16
CA GLY A 49 -9.00 18.82 1.27
C GLY A 49 -9.75 19.85 0.43
N ALA A 50 -10.16 19.48 -0.78
CA ALA A 50 -10.96 20.33 -1.66
C ALA A 50 -12.34 20.60 -1.07
N GLU A 51 -13.03 19.58 -0.56
CA GLU A 51 -14.34 19.74 0.09
C GLU A 51 -14.24 20.61 1.34
N LEU A 52 -13.24 20.39 2.19
CA LEU A 52 -13.03 21.20 3.39
C LEU A 52 -12.68 22.66 3.05
N GLY A 53 -11.86 22.87 2.01
CA GLY A 53 -11.56 24.20 1.50
C GLY A 53 -12.81 24.92 1.00
N ALA A 54 -13.64 24.22 0.22
CA ALA A 54 -14.93 24.73 -0.26
C ALA A 54 -15.86 25.10 0.91
N ALA A 55 -15.99 24.21 1.90
CA ALA A 55 -16.77 24.46 3.12
C ALA A 55 -16.24 25.67 3.90
N GLN A 56 -14.92 25.83 4.02
CA GLN A 56 -14.29 26.98 4.68
C GLN A 56 -14.64 28.30 3.98
N THR A 57 -14.54 28.36 2.65
CA THR A 57 -14.96 29.53 1.87
C THR A 57 -16.45 29.83 2.06
N CYS A 58 -17.29 28.80 2.11
CA CYS A 58 -18.72 28.95 2.33
C CYS A 58 -19.06 29.54 3.69
N MET A 59 -18.39 29.08 4.76
CA MET A 59 -18.56 29.66 6.09
C MET A 59 -18.05 31.10 6.16
N ALA A 60 -16.89 31.39 5.56
CA ALA A 60 -16.34 32.76 5.52
C ALA A 60 -17.22 33.73 4.72
N ALA A 61 -17.89 33.24 3.68
CA ALA A 61 -18.83 34.00 2.87
C ALA A 61 -20.24 34.11 3.48
N ASN A 62 -20.48 33.60 4.69
CA ASN A 62 -21.83 33.49 5.28
C ASN A 62 -22.87 32.85 4.32
N GLY A 63 -22.44 31.89 3.50
CA GLY A 63 -23.31 31.24 2.50
C GLY A 63 -23.64 32.08 1.26
N ALA A 64 -22.99 33.23 1.03
CA ALA A 64 -23.32 34.14 -0.07
C ALA A 64 -22.71 33.74 -1.44
N THR A 65 -21.83 32.75 -1.50
CA THR A 65 -21.21 32.28 -2.76
C THR A 65 -21.92 31.05 -3.34
N ALA A 66 -22.12 31.04 -4.66
CA ALA A 66 -22.90 30.02 -5.38
C ALA A 66 -22.36 28.57 -5.33
N SER A 67 -21.20 28.31 -4.74
CA SER A 67 -20.62 26.95 -4.63
C SER A 67 -20.91 26.24 -3.31
N CYS A 68 -21.78 26.80 -2.47
CA CYS A 68 -22.14 26.23 -1.17
C CYS A 68 -23.33 25.27 -1.26
N ASN A 69 -23.26 24.34 -2.21
CA ASN A 69 -24.24 23.29 -2.43
C ASN A 69 -23.56 21.96 -2.70
#